data_AF-A0A2Z5ZBB3-F1
#
_entry.id   AF-A0A2Z5ZBB3-F1
#
_cell.length_a   1.000
_cell.length_b   1.000
_cell.length_c   1.000
_cell.angle_alpha   90.00
_cell.angle_beta   90.00
_cell.angle_gamma   90.00
#
_symmetry.space_group_name_H-M   'P 1'
#
loop_
_entity.id
_entity.type
_entity.pdbx_description
1 polymer ?
#
loop_
_entity_poly.entity_id
_entity_poly.type
_entity_poly.pdbx_seq_one_letter_code
_entity_poly.pdbx_strand_id
1 'polypeptide(L)'
;MGALTLKVFSDELREWEFIEGEGIDPTDSFGVNLRLSIRENQVFLAEPNDPSTPWLTDKGRLFFEGMFDDSSTSMTNWESFFSDISELMYFIDHLNLHKRDVFSLIFAFENLSLETLNILYLLKQSCSLVELRKVDSHKGLNDFESDYQLNSSTEKAKLHLSTLGILVNTNPRYEGYVLNLSLRQRFLKGNFKLFNVGSVLDLTFPTYNLGSNFNVLKHLAEGTHLACQDVKNSEFPVIITNVELFKRSDAKIFTEVLKHVSVIDAAWNSTNVLNHNIGSAGIQSLSKFLPLSTEDLISFFGLYYINVSLGSTANMKKLIELHLLNIFQSKNTLLNKCFIDQNSVSVNEETYEKGQHKLFNNYFYLPASLFLEDNETYINTQGFIKRTTKLINFKKDSKTNWQITRKFYANSKSIAFFNNTKDNNLINFDCVNSFNFKNYTNFQFYAVQTLTSFSSYLTKKNKPFVKSSSPLLSTKTKVLNTKLKGWLDDFFNSNGKDSFSYNSYTLVNCSKIVRTSTTNFF
;
A
#
# COMPACT_ATOMS: atom_id res chain seq x y z
N MET A 1 19.72 -33.68 0.12
CA MET A 1 18.69 -34.51 0.80
C MET A 1 17.33 -33.87 0.50
N GLY A 2 16.37 -34.63 -0.03
CA GLY A 2 15.01 -34.15 -0.36
C GLY A 2 13.96 -34.49 0.70
N ALA A 3 14.34 -34.55 1.99
CA ALA A 3 13.42 -34.96 3.06
C ALA A 3 12.34 -33.90 3.39
N LEU A 4 12.62 -32.63 3.10
CA LEU A 4 11.68 -31.53 3.23
C LEU A 4 11.54 -30.87 1.85
N THR A 5 10.41 -31.10 1.20
CA THR A 5 10.07 -30.53 -0.12
C THR A 5 8.73 -29.80 -0.05
N LEU A 6 8.48 -28.89 -0.99
CA LEU A 6 7.20 -28.22 -1.08
C LEU A 6 6.13 -29.22 -1.52
N LYS A 7 5.13 -29.43 -0.65
CA LYS A 7 4.02 -30.35 -0.91
C LYS A 7 3.24 -30.03 -2.19
N VAL A 8 3.17 -28.76 -2.58
CA VAL A 8 2.41 -28.29 -3.75
C VAL A 8 2.96 -28.91 -5.04
N PHE A 9 4.25 -29.19 -5.12
CA PHE A 9 4.92 -29.67 -6.33
C PHE A 9 5.60 -31.02 -6.13
N SER A 10 4.96 -31.94 -5.41
CA SER A 10 5.53 -33.27 -5.18
C SER A 10 5.68 -34.05 -6.50
N ASP A 11 6.93 -34.40 -6.83
CA ASP A 11 7.34 -35.42 -7.80
C ASP A 11 7.20 -35.12 -9.30
N GLU A 12 6.76 -33.92 -9.71
CA GLU A 12 6.53 -33.61 -11.13
C GLU A 12 7.66 -32.84 -11.84
N LEU A 13 8.57 -32.19 -11.09
CA LEU A 13 9.49 -31.20 -11.66
C LEU A 13 10.94 -31.45 -11.27
N ARG A 14 11.86 -31.14 -12.18
CA ARG A 14 13.31 -31.25 -11.97
C ARG A 14 13.98 -29.89 -12.08
N GLU A 15 14.98 -29.63 -11.24
CA GLU A 15 15.63 -28.32 -11.14
C GLU A 15 16.17 -27.79 -12.47
N TRP A 16 16.74 -28.67 -13.30
CA TRP A 16 17.32 -28.29 -14.60
C TRP A 16 16.28 -27.99 -15.70
N GLU A 17 15.00 -28.21 -15.44
CA GLU A 17 13.92 -27.89 -16.38
C GLU A 17 13.48 -26.41 -16.27
N PHE A 18 13.95 -25.70 -15.24
CA PHE A 18 13.56 -24.32 -14.98
C PHE A 18 14.52 -23.29 -15.58
N ILE A 19 13.95 -22.17 -15.98
CA ILE A 19 14.67 -20.93 -16.26
C ILE A 19 14.60 -20.06 -15.00
N GLU A 20 15.74 -19.55 -14.56
CA GLU A 20 15.80 -18.62 -13.44
C GLU A 20 15.44 -17.20 -13.88
N GLY A 21 14.53 -16.56 -13.15
CA GLY A 21 14.14 -15.16 -13.30
C GLY A 21 14.34 -14.37 -12.01
N GLU A 22 14.57 -13.06 -12.12
CA GLU A 22 14.68 -12.16 -10.97
C GLU A 22 13.36 -11.43 -10.72
N GLY A 23 12.80 -11.54 -9.51
CA GLY A 23 11.54 -10.92 -9.12
C GLY A 23 11.63 -10.20 -7.78
N ILE A 24 10.49 -9.70 -7.32
CA ILE A 24 10.35 -9.05 -6.01
C ILE A 24 9.08 -9.60 -5.35
N ASP A 25 9.11 -9.77 -4.03
CA ASP A 25 7.94 -10.20 -3.25
C ASP A 25 6.91 -9.05 -3.12
N PRO A 26 5.67 -9.19 -3.63
CA PRO A 26 4.62 -8.19 -3.47
C PRO A 26 3.86 -8.29 -2.14
N THR A 27 4.05 -9.38 -1.38
CA THR A 27 3.17 -9.73 -0.25
C THR A 27 3.49 -9.02 1.06
N ASP A 28 4.69 -8.45 1.16
CA ASP A 28 5.18 -7.66 2.27
C ASP A 28 5.75 -6.34 1.73
N SER A 29 5.64 -5.32 2.56
CA SER A 29 6.14 -3.97 2.37
C SER A 29 7.66 -3.85 2.17
N PHE A 30 8.45 -4.87 2.55
CA PHE A 30 9.91 -4.89 2.38
C PHE A 30 10.34 -5.12 0.93
N GLY A 31 9.54 -5.82 0.12
CA GLY A 31 9.87 -6.14 -1.26
C GLY A 31 11.22 -6.87 -1.40
N VAL A 32 11.34 -8.05 -0.78
CA VAL A 32 12.58 -8.84 -0.85
C VAL A 32 12.81 -9.32 -2.27
N ASN A 33 14.07 -9.28 -2.73
CA ASN A 33 14.44 -9.75 -4.05
C ASN A 33 14.31 -11.28 -4.11
N LEU A 34 13.63 -11.76 -5.15
CA LEU A 34 13.34 -13.17 -5.37
C LEU A 34 14.09 -13.71 -6.59
N ARG A 35 14.49 -14.97 -6.51
CA ARG A 35 14.81 -15.84 -7.64
C ARG A 35 13.59 -16.70 -7.89
N LEU A 36 13.02 -16.60 -9.08
CA LEU A 36 11.84 -17.32 -9.51
C LEU A 36 12.25 -18.42 -10.49
N SER A 37 11.75 -19.64 -10.28
CA SER A 37 11.91 -20.74 -11.24
C SER A 37 10.70 -20.77 -12.17
N ILE A 38 10.95 -20.66 -13.47
CA ILE A 38 9.91 -20.49 -14.48
C ILE A 38 10.00 -21.63 -15.49
N ARG A 39 8.85 -22.16 -15.88
CA ARG A 39 8.70 -23.09 -17.00
C ARG A 39 7.38 -22.82 -17.70
N GLU A 40 7.37 -22.81 -19.03
CA GLU A 40 6.15 -22.64 -19.84
C GLU A 40 5.30 -21.44 -19.41
N ASN A 41 5.96 -20.31 -19.11
CA ASN A 41 5.37 -19.09 -18.55
C ASN A 41 4.74 -19.24 -17.15
N GLN A 42 4.79 -20.38 -16.48
CA GLN A 42 4.32 -20.52 -15.10
C GLN A 42 5.49 -20.44 -14.12
N VAL A 43 5.23 -19.83 -12.96
CA VAL A 43 6.18 -19.80 -11.83
C VAL A 43 5.91 -21.02 -10.96
N PHE A 44 6.97 -21.73 -10.60
CA PHE A 44 6.89 -22.94 -9.77
C PHE A 44 7.54 -22.76 -8.41
N LEU A 45 8.63 -21.99 -8.33
CA LEU A 45 9.35 -21.77 -7.09
C LEU A 45 9.70 -20.30 -6.94
N ALA A 46 9.59 -19.79 -5.70
CA ALA A 46 10.07 -18.49 -5.31
C ALA A 46 11.04 -18.61 -4.13
N GLU A 47 12.29 -18.22 -4.34
CA GLU A 47 13.35 -18.25 -3.35
C GLU A 47 13.95 -16.86 -3.13
N PRO A 48 14.48 -16.53 -1.95
CA PRO A 48 15.18 -15.27 -1.75
C PRO A 48 16.50 -15.23 -2.51
N ASN A 49 16.76 -14.16 -3.26
CA ASN A 49 18.02 -13.98 -4.01
C ASN A 49 19.15 -13.39 -3.12
N ASP A 50 18.78 -12.56 -2.13
CA ASP A 50 19.76 -11.85 -1.30
C ASP A 50 20.31 -12.74 -0.16
N PRO A 51 21.63 -13.01 -0.10
CA PRO A 51 22.21 -13.91 0.91
C PRO A 51 22.12 -13.35 2.33
N SER A 52 21.95 -12.03 2.47
CA SER A 52 21.81 -11.39 3.79
C SER A 52 20.46 -11.72 4.46
N THR A 53 19.45 -12.07 3.68
CA THR A 53 18.10 -12.42 4.11
C THR A 53 17.68 -13.71 3.40
N PRO A 54 18.24 -14.87 3.78
CA PRO A 54 18.00 -16.16 3.14
C PRO A 54 16.62 -16.75 3.50
N TRP A 55 15.73 -15.95 4.08
CA TRP A 55 14.43 -16.37 4.57
C TRP A 55 13.35 -15.65 3.79
N LEU A 56 12.26 -16.35 3.52
CA LEU A 56 11.05 -15.84 2.87
C LEU A 56 9.84 -16.40 3.62
N THR A 57 8.77 -15.62 3.71
CA THR A 57 7.54 -16.08 4.36
C THR A 57 6.84 -17.14 3.51
N ASP A 58 6.01 -17.98 4.13
CA ASP A 58 5.21 -18.97 3.41
C ASP A 58 4.26 -18.30 2.39
N LYS A 59 3.75 -17.10 2.73
CA LYS A 59 2.96 -16.27 1.82
C LYS A 59 3.79 -15.83 0.60
N GLY A 60 5.00 -15.31 0.81
CA GLY A 60 5.93 -14.92 -0.27
C GLY A 60 6.49 -16.09 -1.07
N ARG A 61 6.43 -17.33 -0.56
CA ARG A 61 6.82 -18.55 -1.31
C ARG A 61 5.73 -19.06 -2.25
N LEU A 62 4.46 -18.75 -1.98
CA LEU A 62 3.31 -19.33 -2.69
C LEU A 62 2.38 -18.26 -3.31
N PHE A 63 2.75 -16.98 -3.26
CA PHE A 63 1.90 -15.88 -3.76
C PHE A 63 1.55 -15.98 -5.24
N PHE A 64 2.42 -16.60 -6.04
CA PHE A 64 2.24 -16.68 -7.49
C PHE A 64 1.08 -17.59 -7.88
N GLU A 65 0.65 -18.53 -7.03
CA GLU A 65 -0.50 -19.39 -7.32
C GLU A 65 -1.78 -18.57 -7.49
N GLY A 66 -2.01 -17.57 -6.63
CA GLY A 66 -3.18 -16.69 -6.75
C GLY A 66 -3.08 -15.67 -7.89
N MET A 67 -1.97 -15.61 -8.62
CA MET A 67 -1.82 -14.78 -9.81
C MET A 67 -2.37 -15.47 -11.06
N PHE A 68 -2.32 -16.80 -11.11
CA PHE A 68 -2.69 -17.59 -12.27
C PHE A 68 -4.12 -18.06 -12.10
N ASP A 69 -5.07 -17.24 -12.56
CA ASP A 69 -6.47 -17.61 -12.62
C ASP A 69 -6.93 -17.69 -14.08
N ASP A 70 -7.54 -18.82 -14.42
CA ASP A 70 -7.97 -19.20 -15.78
C ASP A 70 -9.28 -18.52 -16.18
N SER A 71 -9.78 -17.56 -15.39
CA SER A 71 -11.00 -16.84 -15.71
C SER A 71 -10.89 -16.13 -17.06
N SER A 72 -11.74 -16.55 -17.98
CA SER A 72 -11.90 -16.03 -19.33
C SER A 72 -12.51 -14.64 -19.25
N THR A 73 -11.67 -13.61 -19.21
CA THR A 73 -12.14 -12.22 -19.27
C THR A 73 -12.76 -11.95 -20.62
N SER A 74 -13.99 -11.41 -20.64
CA SER A 74 -14.63 -10.92 -21.86
C SER A 74 -13.75 -9.85 -22.52
N MET A 75 -13.64 -9.92 -23.85
CA MET A 75 -12.83 -8.96 -24.60
C MET A 75 -13.39 -7.55 -24.43
N THR A 76 -12.56 -6.65 -23.89
CA THR A 76 -12.91 -5.25 -23.75
C THR A 76 -12.61 -4.54 -25.04
N ASN A 77 -13.62 -3.88 -25.61
CA ASN A 77 -13.41 -3.05 -26.78
C ASN A 77 -12.80 -1.71 -26.33
N TRP A 78 -11.46 -1.64 -26.32
CA TRP A 78 -10.70 -0.51 -25.83
C TRP A 78 -11.05 0.81 -26.54
N GLU A 79 -11.29 0.75 -27.86
CA GLU A 79 -11.59 1.95 -28.64
C GLU A 79 -12.94 2.55 -28.25
N SER A 80 -13.99 1.71 -28.16
CA SER A 80 -15.31 2.19 -27.75
C SER A 80 -15.30 2.68 -26.30
N PHE A 81 -14.61 2.00 -25.40
CA PHE A 81 -14.49 2.45 -24.01
C PHE A 81 -13.89 3.86 -23.92
N PHE A 82 -12.80 4.11 -24.65
CA PHE A 82 -12.12 5.40 -24.61
C PHE A 82 -12.92 6.50 -25.30
N SER A 83 -13.67 6.20 -26.37
CA SER A 83 -14.60 7.17 -26.97
C SER A 83 -15.73 7.51 -26.01
N ASP A 84 -16.39 6.50 -25.45
CA ASP A 84 -17.55 6.67 -24.57
C ASP A 84 -17.20 7.50 -23.33
N ILE A 85 -16.04 7.24 -22.71
CA ILE A 85 -15.59 8.04 -21.57
C ILE A 85 -15.23 9.46 -22.00
N SER A 86 -14.58 9.66 -23.14
CA SER A 86 -14.21 10.99 -23.57
C SER A 86 -15.43 11.87 -23.81
N GLU A 87 -16.48 11.31 -24.43
CA GLU A 87 -17.77 11.97 -24.63
C GLU A 87 -18.44 12.27 -23.29
N LEU A 88 -18.46 11.28 -22.39
CA LEU A 88 -19.05 11.44 -21.07
C LEU A 88 -18.36 12.54 -20.24
N MET A 89 -17.02 12.58 -20.25
CA MET A 89 -16.23 13.62 -19.59
C MET A 89 -16.58 15.01 -20.13
N TYR A 90 -16.68 15.15 -21.45
CA TYR A 90 -17.08 16.40 -22.10
C TYR A 90 -18.49 16.85 -21.72
N PHE A 91 -19.46 15.94 -21.75
CA PHE A 91 -20.85 16.27 -21.38
C PHE A 91 -20.97 16.70 -19.93
N ILE A 92 -20.26 16.04 -19.02
CA ILE A 92 -20.33 16.35 -17.59
C ILE A 92 -19.65 17.67 -17.29
N ASP A 93 -18.55 17.98 -17.96
CA ASP A 93 -17.91 19.28 -17.84
C ASP A 93 -18.87 20.42 -18.21
N HIS A 94 -19.54 20.27 -19.36
CA HIS A 94 -20.55 21.21 -19.81
C HIS A 94 -21.72 21.31 -18.84
N LEU A 95 -22.20 20.18 -18.28
CA LEU A 95 -23.26 20.18 -17.27
C LEU A 95 -22.84 20.90 -15.98
N ASN A 96 -21.61 20.67 -15.51
CA ASN A 96 -21.08 21.33 -14.32
C ASN A 96 -21.00 22.85 -14.52
N LEU A 97 -20.66 23.31 -15.72
CA LEU A 97 -20.67 24.73 -16.07
C LEU A 97 -22.08 25.34 -15.98
N HIS A 98 -23.08 24.71 -16.60
CA HIS A 98 -24.44 25.25 -16.67
C HIS A 98 -25.21 25.15 -15.36
N LYS A 99 -25.12 24.01 -14.67
CA LYS A 99 -25.90 23.76 -13.45
C LYS A 99 -25.19 24.22 -12.17
N ARG A 100 -23.89 24.56 -12.26
CA ARG A 100 -23.01 24.81 -11.10
C ARG A 100 -23.01 23.66 -10.09
N ASP A 101 -23.30 22.46 -10.56
CA ASP A 101 -23.09 21.23 -9.81
C ASP A 101 -21.61 20.81 -9.97
N VAL A 102 -21.06 20.09 -8.99
CA VAL A 102 -19.66 19.64 -9.00
C VAL A 102 -19.64 18.12 -9.06
N PHE A 103 -19.89 17.54 -10.25
CA PHE A 103 -19.72 16.10 -10.45
C PHE A 103 -18.30 15.79 -10.86
N SER A 104 -17.67 14.85 -10.15
CA SER A 104 -16.30 14.41 -10.42
C SER A 104 -16.17 12.93 -10.77
N LEU A 105 -15.08 12.60 -11.46
CA LEU A 105 -14.60 11.23 -11.68
C LEU A 105 -13.63 10.88 -10.55
N ILE A 106 -13.98 9.91 -9.72
CA ILE A 106 -13.14 9.54 -8.57
C ILE A 106 -12.33 8.30 -8.91
N PHE A 107 -11.00 8.43 -8.89
CA PHE A 107 -10.08 7.30 -8.88
C PHE A 107 -9.84 6.88 -7.43
N ALA A 108 -10.27 5.68 -7.09
CA ALA A 108 -9.92 5.05 -5.82
C ALA A 108 -8.89 3.93 -6.07
N PHE A 109 -7.80 3.96 -5.31
CA PHE A 109 -6.68 3.05 -5.53
C PHE A 109 -6.03 2.58 -4.23
N GLU A 110 -5.43 1.41 -4.31
CA GLU A 110 -4.51 0.83 -3.33
C GLU A 110 -3.33 0.18 -4.08
N ASN A 111 -2.19 0.04 -3.40
CA ASN A 111 -0.99 -0.63 -3.92
C ASN A 111 -0.61 -0.32 -5.39
N LEU A 112 -0.31 0.95 -5.66
CA LEU A 112 0.12 1.42 -6.98
C LEU A 112 1.64 1.47 -7.12
N SER A 113 2.10 1.36 -8.37
CA SER A 113 3.46 1.70 -8.78
C SER A 113 3.69 3.20 -8.88
N LEU A 114 4.96 3.60 -8.89
CA LEU A 114 5.34 5.00 -9.00
C LEU A 114 5.00 5.59 -10.38
N GLU A 115 5.09 4.79 -11.45
CA GLU A 115 4.72 5.19 -12.80
C GLU A 115 3.23 5.51 -12.91
N THR A 116 2.37 4.58 -12.47
CA THR A 116 0.92 4.78 -12.48
C THR A 116 0.51 5.99 -11.65
N LEU A 117 1.06 6.10 -10.45
CA LEU A 117 0.77 7.20 -9.52
C LEU A 117 1.15 8.57 -10.10
N ASN A 118 2.33 8.68 -10.71
CA ASN A 118 2.78 9.94 -11.32
C ASN A 118 1.89 10.38 -12.48
N ILE A 119 1.43 9.44 -13.33
CA ILE A 119 0.50 9.76 -14.42
C ILE A 119 -0.85 10.21 -13.87
N LEU A 120 -1.38 9.51 -12.87
CA LEU A 120 -2.63 9.89 -12.21
C LEU A 120 -2.52 11.29 -11.59
N TYR A 121 -1.38 11.61 -10.98
CA TYR A 121 -1.12 12.92 -10.40
C TYR A 121 -1.06 14.03 -11.47
N LEU A 122 -0.37 13.79 -12.59
CA LEU A 122 -0.37 14.70 -13.75
C LEU A 122 -1.78 14.89 -14.30
N LEU A 123 -2.58 13.83 -14.35
CA LEU A 123 -3.96 13.88 -14.81
C LEU A 123 -4.85 14.72 -13.89
N LYS A 124 -4.70 14.55 -12.57
CA LYS A 124 -5.37 15.36 -11.55
C LYS A 124 -5.04 16.85 -11.67
N GLN A 125 -3.82 17.18 -12.10
CA GLN A 125 -3.38 18.56 -12.31
C GLN A 125 -3.88 19.17 -13.63
N SER A 126 -4.06 18.34 -14.67
CA SER A 126 -4.56 18.79 -15.97
C SER A 126 -6.07 18.86 -16.07
N CYS A 127 -6.80 18.06 -15.27
CA CYS A 127 -8.24 17.91 -15.36
C CYS A 127 -8.90 18.11 -13.99
N SER A 128 -9.52 19.27 -13.78
CA SER A 128 -10.24 19.60 -12.54
C SER A 128 -11.39 18.65 -12.18
N LEU A 129 -11.99 17.98 -13.16
CA LEU A 129 -13.07 16.99 -12.98
C LEU A 129 -12.62 15.72 -12.26
N VAL A 130 -11.33 15.41 -12.29
CA VAL A 130 -10.82 14.16 -11.73
C VAL A 130 -10.41 14.36 -10.29
N GLU A 131 -10.79 13.43 -9.42
CA GLU A 131 -10.33 13.36 -8.04
C GLU A 131 -9.63 12.05 -7.72
N LEU A 132 -8.53 12.17 -6.98
CA LEU A 132 -7.75 11.03 -6.50
C LEU A 132 -8.07 10.81 -5.03
N ARG A 133 -8.48 9.58 -4.69
CA ARG A 133 -8.82 9.17 -3.33
C ARG A 133 -8.11 7.86 -2.97
N LYS A 134 -7.65 7.74 -1.74
CA LYS A 134 -7.27 6.44 -1.16
C LYS A 134 -8.52 5.73 -0.68
N VAL A 135 -8.54 4.41 -0.79
CA VAL A 135 -9.65 3.63 -0.25
C VAL A 135 -9.61 3.62 1.29
N ASP A 136 -8.43 3.35 1.84
CA ASP A 136 -8.18 3.36 3.28
C ASP A 136 -7.89 4.77 3.83
N SER A 137 -8.38 5.04 5.05
CA SER A 137 -8.20 6.33 5.73
C SER A 137 -6.92 6.38 6.55
N HIS A 138 -5.97 7.20 6.13
CA HIS A 138 -4.74 7.47 6.90
C HIS A 138 -4.64 8.95 7.22
N LYS A 139 -4.66 9.30 8.51
CA LYS A 139 -4.55 10.69 9.00
C LYS A 139 -3.11 11.10 9.29
N GLY A 140 -2.13 10.28 8.89
CA GLY A 140 -0.71 10.56 9.05
C GLY A 140 -0.29 11.90 8.44
N LEU A 141 0.80 12.43 8.99
CA LEU A 141 1.55 13.50 8.34
C LEU A 141 2.42 12.87 7.25
N ASN A 142 2.72 13.65 6.22
CA ASN A 142 3.44 13.20 5.04
C ASN A 142 4.44 14.26 4.58
N ASP A 143 4.85 15.11 5.52
CA ASP A 143 5.75 16.23 5.23
C ASP A 143 7.20 15.73 5.23
N PHE A 144 7.52 14.71 6.02
CA PHE A 144 8.83 14.10 6.14
C PHE A 144 8.75 12.58 5.93
N GLU A 145 9.78 12.00 5.32
CA GLU A 145 9.87 10.55 5.10
C GLU A 145 9.95 9.76 6.41
N SER A 146 10.51 10.35 7.48
CA SER A 146 10.57 9.72 8.80
C SER A 146 9.21 9.38 9.40
N ASP A 147 8.15 10.08 8.96
CA ASP A 147 6.80 9.91 9.49
C ASP A 147 6.09 8.66 8.92
N TYR A 148 6.63 8.06 7.86
CA TYR A 148 6.00 6.92 7.17
C TYR A 148 6.99 5.84 6.66
N GLN A 149 8.30 6.01 6.85
CA GLN A 149 9.32 5.02 6.50
C GLN A 149 10.00 4.46 7.76
N LEU A 150 10.64 3.31 7.57
CA LEU A 150 11.62 2.76 8.50
C LEU A 150 12.96 3.46 8.27
N ASN A 151 13.49 4.07 9.33
CA ASN A 151 14.77 4.76 9.28
C ASN A 151 15.92 3.77 9.44
N SER A 152 17.14 4.31 9.28
CA SER A 152 18.38 3.53 9.42
C SER A 152 18.53 2.84 10.79
N SER A 153 17.84 3.29 11.85
CA SER A 153 17.87 2.65 13.17
C SER A 153 17.37 1.20 13.15
N THR A 154 16.56 0.84 12.17
CA THR A 154 16.06 -0.54 11.98
C THR A 154 17.00 -1.43 11.16
N GLU A 155 18.04 -0.89 10.55
CA GLU A 155 19.03 -1.69 9.83
C GLU A 155 19.82 -2.54 10.82
N LYS A 156 20.12 -3.79 10.45
CA LYS A 156 20.76 -4.78 11.34
C LYS A 156 21.97 -4.22 12.10
N ALA A 157 22.86 -3.49 11.41
CA ALA A 157 24.08 -2.93 12.00
C ALA A 157 23.79 -1.93 13.14
N LYS A 158 22.82 -1.03 12.94
CA LYS A 158 22.44 -0.02 13.94
C LYS A 158 21.55 -0.63 15.02
N LEU A 159 20.60 -1.47 14.64
CA LEU A 159 19.71 -2.14 15.58
C LEU A 159 20.50 -2.97 16.62
N HIS A 160 21.67 -3.52 16.25
CA HIS A 160 22.58 -4.18 17.19
C HIS A 160 23.10 -3.32 18.35
N LEU A 161 23.15 -2.00 18.20
CA LEU A 161 23.57 -1.05 19.24
C LEU A 161 22.46 -0.72 20.24
N SER A 162 21.20 -0.88 19.85
CA SER A 162 20.05 -0.53 20.69
C SER A 162 19.92 -1.45 21.91
N THR A 163 19.61 -0.91 23.09
CA THR A 163 19.33 -1.73 24.30
C THR A 163 17.84 -1.84 24.61
N LEU A 164 16.99 -1.03 23.95
CA LEU A 164 15.56 -1.00 24.18
C LEU A 164 14.77 -0.81 22.87
N GLY A 165 13.72 -1.61 22.70
CA GLY A 165 12.75 -1.47 21.62
C GLY A 165 11.33 -1.25 22.15
N ILE A 166 10.53 -0.44 21.47
CA ILE A 166 9.10 -0.27 21.77
C ILE A 166 8.31 -0.52 20.48
N LEU A 167 7.44 -1.52 20.51
CA LEU A 167 6.45 -1.79 19.48
C LEU A 167 5.12 -1.13 19.86
N VAL A 168 4.55 -0.33 18.95
CA VAL A 168 3.21 0.28 19.14
C VAL A 168 2.29 -0.20 18.03
N ASN A 169 1.31 -1.03 18.41
CA ASN A 169 0.34 -1.65 17.50
C ASN A 169 0.95 -2.28 16.25
N THR A 170 2.10 -2.94 16.40
CA THR A 170 2.84 -3.60 15.32
C THR A 170 3.01 -5.08 15.63
N ASN A 171 2.77 -5.92 14.65
CA ASN A 171 3.12 -7.34 14.73
C ASN A 171 4.18 -7.66 13.68
N PRO A 172 5.48 -7.44 13.98
CA PRO A 172 6.54 -7.61 12.99
C PRO A 172 6.65 -9.06 12.49
N ARG A 173 6.14 -10.07 13.22
CA ARG A 173 6.14 -11.46 12.74
C ARG A 173 5.38 -11.62 11.42
N TYR A 174 4.28 -10.90 11.26
CA TYR A 174 3.41 -10.99 10.08
C TYR A 174 3.53 -9.77 9.15
N GLU A 175 3.67 -8.58 9.71
CA GLU A 175 3.71 -7.32 8.95
C GLU A 175 5.07 -7.03 8.32
N GLY A 176 6.13 -7.70 8.79
CA GLY A 176 7.50 -7.33 8.45
C GLY A 176 8.52 -8.32 8.96
N TYR A 177 8.52 -9.53 8.40
CA TYR A 177 9.28 -10.65 8.97
C TYR A 177 10.79 -10.39 9.01
N VAL A 178 11.32 -9.62 8.05
CA VAL A 178 12.74 -9.20 8.01
C VAL A 178 13.11 -8.42 9.27
N LEU A 179 12.22 -7.51 9.69
CA LEU A 179 12.37 -6.76 10.94
C LEU A 179 12.28 -7.69 12.14
N ASN A 180 11.31 -8.62 12.16
CA ASN A 180 11.20 -9.60 13.25
C ASN A 180 12.46 -10.45 13.41
N LEU A 181 13.05 -10.91 12.30
CA LEU A 181 14.30 -11.67 12.32
C LEU A 181 15.46 -10.84 12.89
N SER A 182 15.57 -9.55 12.51
CA SER A 182 16.59 -8.66 13.08
C SER A 182 16.40 -8.39 14.57
N LEU A 183 15.15 -8.19 15.04
CA LEU A 183 14.82 -8.04 16.45
C LEU A 183 15.12 -9.31 17.25
N ARG A 184 14.77 -10.49 16.70
CA ARG A 184 15.13 -11.77 17.31
C ARG A 184 16.64 -11.96 17.40
N GLN A 185 17.38 -11.64 16.35
CA GLN A 185 18.85 -11.68 16.36
C GLN A 185 19.43 -10.75 17.43
N ARG A 186 18.88 -9.55 17.59
CA ARG A 186 19.29 -8.61 18.64
C ARG A 186 18.98 -9.11 20.03
N PHE A 187 17.79 -9.66 20.23
CA PHE A 187 17.35 -10.22 21.49
C PHE A 187 18.25 -11.38 21.93
N LEU A 188 18.60 -12.28 21.01
CA LEU A 188 19.50 -13.41 21.28
C LEU A 188 20.92 -12.99 21.68
N LYS A 189 21.38 -11.79 21.29
CA LYS A 189 22.66 -11.23 21.74
C LYS A 189 22.66 -10.76 23.21
N GLY A 190 21.50 -10.70 23.87
CA GLY A 190 21.35 -10.25 25.26
C GLY A 190 21.33 -8.73 25.42
N ASN A 191 21.03 -8.24 26.63
CA ASN A 191 20.93 -6.81 26.97
C ASN A 191 19.98 -6.01 26.06
N PHE A 192 18.86 -6.62 25.65
CA PHE A 192 17.84 -5.97 24.85
C PHE A 192 16.46 -6.24 25.46
N LYS A 193 15.73 -5.18 25.82
CA LYS A 193 14.35 -5.27 26.28
C LYS A 193 13.40 -4.82 25.17
N LEU A 194 12.41 -5.64 24.84
CA LEU A 194 11.36 -5.27 23.88
C LEU A 194 10.03 -5.05 24.61
N PHE A 195 9.55 -3.81 24.56
CA PHE A 195 8.23 -3.42 25.06
C PHE A 195 7.18 -3.48 23.96
N ASN A 196 5.98 -3.89 24.31
CA ASN A 196 4.83 -3.93 23.41
C ASN A 196 3.66 -3.11 24.00
N VAL A 197 3.17 -2.17 23.20
CA VAL A 197 1.94 -1.40 23.46
C VAL A 197 0.92 -1.81 22.40
N GLY A 198 -0.02 -2.69 22.77
CA GLY A 198 -0.96 -3.26 21.83
C GLY A 198 -1.64 -4.52 22.36
N SER A 199 -2.18 -5.32 21.45
CA SER A 199 -2.58 -6.69 21.75
C SER A 199 -1.37 -7.52 22.19
N VAL A 200 -1.60 -8.58 22.95
CA VAL A 200 -0.54 -9.55 23.29
C VAL A 200 -0.03 -10.19 22.00
N LEU A 201 1.28 -10.23 21.82
CA LEU A 201 1.94 -10.76 20.63
C LEU A 201 2.76 -12.00 20.97
N ASP A 202 2.80 -12.97 20.06
CA ASP A 202 3.76 -14.06 20.05
C ASP A 202 4.78 -13.86 18.91
N LEU A 203 5.92 -13.25 19.22
CA LEU A 203 7.00 -12.95 18.27
C LEU A 203 8.07 -14.04 18.19
N THR A 204 7.86 -15.23 18.78
CA THR A 204 8.87 -16.30 18.94
C THR A 204 10.03 -15.99 19.89
N PHE A 205 10.02 -14.81 20.52
CA PHE A 205 10.90 -14.40 21.61
C PHE A 205 10.08 -13.52 22.59
N PRO A 206 10.46 -13.44 23.87
CA PRO A 206 9.61 -12.81 24.89
C PRO A 206 9.55 -11.28 24.72
N THR A 207 8.35 -10.74 24.93
CA THR A 207 8.07 -9.30 24.92
C THR A 207 7.39 -8.88 26.22
N TYR A 208 7.73 -7.70 26.73
CA TYR A 208 7.10 -7.12 27.90
C TYR A 208 5.92 -6.25 27.47
N ASN A 209 4.69 -6.70 27.76
CA ASN A 209 3.49 -5.96 27.42
C ASN A 209 3.26 -4.83 28.44
N LEU A 210 3.24 -3.58 27.96
CA LEU A 210 2.95 -2.39 28.78
C LEU A 210 1.44 -2.10 28.88
N GLY A 211 0.65 -2.59 27.92
CA GLY A 211 -0.80 -2.47 27.89
C GLY A 211 -1.35 -2.24 26.48
N SER A 212 -2.68 -2.20 26.34
CA SER A 212 -3.35 -2.18 25.03
C SER A 212 -3.90 -0.83 24.59
N ASN A 213 -3.83 0.21 25.44
CA ASN A 213 -4.50 1.49 25.22
C ASN A 213 -3.47 2.63 25.09
N PHE A 214 -3.87 3.71 24.39
CA PHE A 214 -3.05 4.93 24.30
C PHE A 214 -2.86 5.67 25.62
N ASN A 215 -3.62 5.36 26.66
CA ASN A 215 -3.34 5.86 28.02
C ASN A 215 -1.93 5.46 28.50
N VAL A 216 -1.42 4.30 28.07
CA VAL A 216 -0.05 3.89 28.39
C VAL A 216 0.96 4.85 27.78
N LEU A 217 0.77 5.27 26.52
CA LEU A 217 1.62 6.26 25.86
C LEU A 217 1.55 7.63 26.57
N LYS A 218 0.36 8.02 27.04
CA LYS A 218 0.18 9.22 27.86
C LYS A 218 0.96 9.11 29.18
N HIS A 219 0.84 8.01 29.91
CA HIS A 219 1.57 7.80 31.16
C HIS A 219 3.09 7.71 30.96
N LEU A 220 3.55 7.19 29.81
CA LEU A 220 4.96 7.22 29.42
C LEU A 220 5.45 8.65 29.18
N ALA A 221 4.65 9.50 28.50
CA ALA A 221 4.98 10.91 28.30
C ALA A 221 4.98 11.71 29.63
N GLU A 222 4.07 11.39 30.54
CA GLU A 222 3.98 12.02 31.87
C GLU A 222 5.06 11.54 32.85
N GLY A 223 5.77 10.44 32.53
CA GLY A 223 6.78 9.87 33.41
C GLY A 223 6.23 9.04 34.57
N THR A 224 4.94 8.71 34.58
CA THR A 224 4.28 7.99 35.69
C THR A 224 4.41 6.47 35.58
N HIS A 225 4.69 5.95 34.38
CA HIS A 225 4.81 4.52 34.13
C HIS A 225 6.18 3.96 34.57
N LEU A 226 6.22 2.73 35.10
CA LEU A 226 7.45 2.07 35.58
C LEU A 226 8.53 1.95 34.48
N ALA A 227 8.10 1.64 33.25
CA ALA A 227 8.99 1.53 32.09
C ALA A 227 9.74 2.83 31.73
N CYS A 228 9.34 4.00 32.27
CA CYS A 228 10.05 5.26 32.03
C CYS A 228 11.51 5.22 32.52
N GLN A 229 11.81 4.45 33.58
CA GLN A 229 13.18 4.27 34.07
C GLN A 229 14.03 3.49 33.06
N ASP A 230 13.48 2.41 32.50
CA ASP A 230 14.14 1.62 31.46
C ASP A 230 14.37 2.46 30.18
N VAL A 231 13.38 3.26 29.79
CA VAL A 231 13.50 4.19 28.64
C VAL A 231 14.60 5.22 28.87
N LYS A 232 14.67 5.81 30.07
CA LYS A 232 15.70 6.80 30.41
C LYS A 232 17.11 6.21 30.43
N ASN A 233 17.26 4.98 30.91
CA ASN A 233 18.56 4.32 31.00
C ASN A 233 18.99 3.64 29.69
N SER A 234 18.12 3.61 28.69
CA SER A 234 18.41 2.92 27.43
C SER A 234 19.40 3.68 26.55
N GLU A 235 20.21 2.91 25.84
CA GLU A 235 21.11 3.39 24.80
C GLU A 235 20.46 3.11 23.46
N PHE A 236 20.39 4.14 22.62
CA PHE A 236 19.85 4.04 21.26
C PHE A 236 18.47 3.36 21.14
N PRO A 237 17.45 3.79 21.92
CA PRO A 237 16.11 3.20 21.87
C PRO A 237 15.46 3.29 20.47
N VAL A 238 14.73 2.24 20.10
CA VAL A 238 14.05 2.13 18.80
C VAL A 238 12.55 1.99 19.01
N ILE A 239 11.75 2.86 18.38
CA ILE A 239 10.29 2.82 18.42
C ILE A 239 9.78 2.43 17.04
N ILE A 240 8.93 1.41 16.95
CA ILE A 240 8.38 0.89 15.70
C ILE A 240 6.86 0.90 15.79
N THR A 241 6.21 1.56 14.85
CA THR A 241 4.74 1.65 14.75
C THR A 241 4.27 1.23 13.38
N ASN A 242 2.96 0.98 13.25
CA ASN A 242 2.34 0.58 11.99
C ASN A 242 1.56 1.76 11.40
N VAL A 243 1.52 1.90 10.09
CA VAL A 243 0.64 2.82 9.37
C VAL A 243 -0.83 2.71 9.78
N GLU A 244 -1.31 1.51 10.15
CA GLU A 244 -2.69 1.32 10.59
C GLU A 244 -3.03 2.13 11.85
N LEU A 245 -2.02 2.43 12.68
CA LEU A 245 -2.18 3.30 13.85
C LEU A 245 -2.82 4.63 13.47
N PHE A 246 -2.47 5.16 12.29
CA PHE A 246 -2.94 6.44 11.79
C PHE A 246 -4.36 6.43 11.21
N LYS A 247 -5.04 5.28 11.18
CA LYS A 247 -6.48 5.23 10.88
C LYS A 247 -7.33 5.80 12.01
N ARG A 248 -6.82 5.70 13.24
CA ARG A 248 -7.51 6.20 14.42
C ARG A 248 -7.62 7.72 14.41
N SER A 249 -8.70 8.26 14.97
CA SER A 249 -8.90 9.70 15.07
C SER A 249 -7.93 10.38 16.05
N ASP A 250 -7.48 9.64 17.07
CA ASP A 250 -6.59 10.08 18.14
C ASP A 250 -5.10 9.81 17.85
N ALA A 251 -4.75 9.35 16.64
CA ALA A 251 -3.39 8.95 16.28
C ALA A 251 -2.33 10.06 16.40
N LYS A 252 -2.73 11.34 16.38
CA LYS A 252 -1.84 12.49 16.61
C LYS A 252 -1.15 12.44 17.97
N ILE A 253 -1.75 11.77 18.96
CA ILE A 253 -1.14 11.57 20.28
C ILE A 253 0.22 10.88 20.16
N PHE A 254 0.36 9.94 19.22
CA PHE A 254 1.61 9.21 19.05
C PHE A 254 2.77 10.17 18.72
N THR A 255 2.56 11.07 17.76
CA THR A 255 3.59 12.05 17.38
C THR A 255 3.83 13.10 18.48
N GLU A 256 2.83 13.40 19.30
CA GLU A 256 2.96 14.29 20.46
C GLU A 256 3.75 13.65 21.60
N VAL A 257 3.44 12.40 21.96
CA VAL A 257 4.16 11.63 22.98
C VAL A 257 5.63 11.52 22.62
N LEU A 258 5.92 11.18 21.36
CA LEU A 258 7.29 11.09 20.85
C LEU A 258 8.11 12.37 21.09
N LYS A 259 7.52 13.56 20.96
CA LYS A 259 8.22 14.83 21.23
C LYS A 259 8.67 14.99 22.68
N HIS A 260 7.91 14.43 23.62
CA HIS A 260 8.16 14.57 25.06
C HIS A 260 9.10 13.50 25.61
N VAL A 261 9.12 12.32 24.98
CA VAL A 261 10.07 11.29 25.34
C VAL A 261 11.44 11.71 24.80
N SER A 262 12.43 11.88 25.68
CA SER A 262 13.83 12.23 25.37
C SER A 262 14.59 11.18 24.54
N VAL A 263 13.86 10.27 23.90
CA VAL A 263 14.31 9.16 23.05
C VAL A 263 14.64 9.64 21.63
N ILE A 264 14.26 10.86 21.26
CA ILE A 264 14.57 11.43 19.94
C ILE A 264 15.90 12.20 20.02
N ASP A 265 17.01 11.47 20.05
CA ASP A 265 18.27 12.06 19.61
C ASP A 265 18.18 12.33 18.11
N ALA A 266 18.44 13.58 17.71
CA ALA A 266 18.36 14.02 16.32
C ALA A 266 19.25 13.17 15.38
N ALA A 267 20.33 12.58 15.90
CA ALA A 267 21.23 11.72 15.15
C ALA A 267 20.74 10.27 14.99
N TRP A 268 19.93 9.76 15.93
CA TRP A 268 19.53 8.35 15.95
C TRP A 268 18.21 8.07 15.20
N ASN A 269 17.33 9.08 15.12
CA ASN A 269 15.99 8.98 14.52
C ASN A 269 15.25 7.70 14.95
N SER A 270 14.73 7.75 16.18
CA SER A 270 14.17 6.60 16.88
C SER A 270 12.76 6.20 16.43
N THR A 271 12.07 7.02 15.62
CA THR A 271 10.67 6.79 15.23
C THR A 271 10.60 6.08 13.90
N ASN A 272 10.07 4.86 13.84
CA ASN A 272 9.99 4.09 12.62
C ASN A 272 8.55 3.68 12.34
N VAL A 273 8.11 3.82 11.09
CA VAL A 273 6.77 3.41 10.66
C VAL A 273 6.88 2.27 9.65
N LEU A 274 6.27 1.14 10.01
CA LEU A 274 6.12 -0.04 9.18
C LEU A 274 4.85 0.10 8.36
N ASN A 275 4.98 -0.11 7.05
CA ASN A 275 3.85 -0.16 6.15
C ASN A 275 3.38 -1.60 5.93
N HIS A 276 2.16 -1.75 5.41
CA HIS A 276 1.57 -3.04 5.10
C HIS A 276 1.92 -3.49 3.67
N ASN A 277 1.84 -2.58 2.69
CA ASN A 277 1.98 -2.91 1.26
C ASN A 277 3.24 -2.25 0.66
N ILE A 278 3.78 -2.85 -0.40
CA ILE A 278 4.98 -2.35 -1.08
C ILE A 278 4.78 -0.98 -1.73
N GLY A 279 3.59 -0.68 -2.27
CA GLY A 279 3.32 0.62 -2.90
C GLY A 279 3.06 1.78 -1.93
N SER A 280 2.80 1.52 -0.65
CA SER A 280 2.26 2.56 0.24
C SER A 280 3.26 3.67 0.56
N ALA A 281 4.56 3.36 0.69
CA ALA A 281 5.60 4.36 0.95
C ALA A 281 5.74 5.31 -0.23
N GLY A 282 5.65 4.79 -1.46
CA GLY A 282 5.63 5.57 -2.69
C GLY A 282 4.44 6.52 -2.75
N ILE A 283 3.25 6.01 -2.47
CA ILE A 283 2.02 6.81 -2.46
C ILE A 283 2.08 7.92 -1.40
N GLN A 284 2.62 7.62 -0.22
CA GLN A 284 2.88 8.64 0.79
C GLN A 284 3.89 9.65 0.25
N SER A 285 5.07 9.24 -0.21
CA SER A 285 6.11 10.20 -0.65
C SER A 285 5.69 11.26 -1.67
N LEU A 286 4.73 10.95 -2.58
CA LEU A 286 4.31 11.91 -3.60
C LEU A 286 3.40 13.02 -3.05
N SER A 287 2.28 12.66 -2.41
CA SER A 287 1.36 13.64 -1.84
C SER A 287 0.40 13.04 -0.82
N LYS A 288 -0.21 13.91 -0.02
CA LYS A 288 -1.28 13.52 0.90
C LYS A 288 -2.61 13.38 0.15
N PHE A 289 -2.93 12.15 -0.24
CA PHE A 289 -4.25 11.82 -0.78
C PHE A 289 -5.29 11.68 0.32
N LEU A 290 -6.45 12.30 0.11
CA LEU A 290 -7.61 12.17 0.99
C LEU A 290 -8.24 10.78 0.82
N PRO A 291 -8.77 10.18 1.90
CA PRO A 291 -9.51 8.94 1.76
C PRO A 291 -10.90 9.15 1.16
N LEU A 292 -11.44 8.10 0.56
CA LEU A 292 -12.80 8.09 0.05
C LEU A 292 -13.78 8.37 1.19
N SER A 293 -14.59 9.39 1.00
CA SER A 293 -15.55 9.89 1.98
C SER A 293 -16.98 9.73 1.48
N THR A 294 -17.94 9.94 2.37
CA THR A 294 -19.36 9.95 2.02
C THR A 294 -19.72 11.12 1.09
N GLU A 295 -19.02 12.25 1.21
CA GLU A 295 -19.25 13.44 0.36
C GLU A 295 -18.92 13.16 -1.09
N ASP A 296 -17.84 12.43 -1.33
CA ASP A 296 -17.42 12.01 -2.68
C ASP A 296 -18.50 11.15 -3.35
N LEU A 297 -19.23 10.33 -2.57
CA LEU A 297 -20.32 9.50 -3.09
C LEU A 297 -21.63 10.26 -3.34
N ILE A 298 -21.73 11.52 -2.94
CA ILE A 298 -22.91 12.34 -3.23
C ILE A 298 -22.82 12.96 -4.63
N SER A 299 -21.63 13.45 -5.00
CA SER A 299 -21.40 14.27 -6.19
C SER A 299 -20.39 13.62 -7.14
N PHE A 300 -20.62 12.37 -7.51
CA PHE A 300 -19.82 11.66 -8.50
C PHE A 300 -20.67 11.22 -9.69
N PHE A 301 -20.02 11.08 -10.83
CA PHE A 301 -20.60 10.42 -12.00
C PHE A 301 -19.89 9.11 -12.34
N GLY A 302 -18.63 8.94 -11.95
CA GLY A 302 -17.86 7.75 -12.25
C GLY A 302 -16.95 7.37 -11.10
N LEU A 303 -16.93 6.08 -10.77
CA LEU A 303 -15.97 5.49 -9.84
C LEU A 303 -15.03 4.59 -10.61
N TYR A 304 -13.74 4.93 -10.56
CA TYR A 304 -12.67 4.21 -11.23
C TYR A 304 -11.78 3.54 -10.18
N TYR A 305 -11.73 2.20 -10.18
CA TYR A 305 -10.89 1.44 -9.26
C TYR A 305 -9.65 0.89 -9.94
N ILE A 306 -8.50 1.01 -9.26
CA ILE A 306 -7.23 0.44 -9.69
C ILE A 306 -6.68 -0.42 -8.56
N ASN A 307 -6.51 -1.73 -8.81
CA ASN A 307 -5.94 -2.69 -7.86
C ASN A 307 -6.70 -2.74 -6.51
N VAL A 308 -8.02 -2.49 -6.53
CA VAL A 308 -8.87 -2.48 -5.33
C VAL A 308 -9.94 -3.55 -5.45
N SER A 309 -10.07 -4.37 -4.40
CA SER A 309 -11.20 -5.27 -4.21
C SER A 309 -12.24 -4.65 -3.28
N LEU A 310 -13.49 -4.53 -3.73
CA LEU A 310 -14.61 -3.97 -2.95
C LEU A 310 -14.88 -4.76 -1.66
N GLY A 311 -14.64 -6.07 -1.69
CA GLY A 311 -14.88 -6.98 -0.58
C GLY A 311 -13.85 -6.92 0.56
N SER A 312 -12.72 -6.26 0.39
CA SER A 312 -11.63 -6.30 1.39
C SER A 312 -11.61 -5.09 2.31
N THR A 313 -11.96 -3.92 1.79
CA THR A 313 -11.79 -2.66 2.50
C THR A 313 -13.04 -2.29 3.29
N ALA A 314 -12.88 -2.20 4.61
CA ALA A 314 -13.99 -1.92 5.53
C ALA A 314 -14.65 -0.55 5.26
N ASN A 315 -13.85 0.43 4.84
CA ASN A 315 -14.38 1.74 4.47
C ASN A 315 -15.33 1.65 3.27
N MET A 316 -14.98 0.87 2.25
CA MET A 316 -15.84 0.68 1.07
C MET A 316 -17.13 -0.03 1.39
N LYS A 317 -17.06 -1.15 2.12
CA LYS A 317 -18.26 -1.88 2.55
C LYS A 317 -19.22 -0.95 3.26
N LYS A 318 -18.71 -0.18 4.23
CA LYS A 318 -19.50 0.79 4.97
C LYS A 318 -20.08 1.87 4.06
N LEU A 319 -19.28 2.44 3.16
CA LEU A 319 -19.74 3.49 2.25
C LEU A 319 -20.84 3.00 1.30
N ILE A 320 -20.69 1.78 0.77
CA ILE A 320 -21.66 1.14 -0.12
C ILE A 320 -22.93 0.78 0.65
N GLU A 321 -22.81 0.20 1.84
CA GLU A 321 -23.95 -0.08 2.71
C GLU A 321 -24.73 1.21 3.02
N LEU A 322 -24.04 2.28 3.42
CA LEU A 322 -24.68 3.56 3.72
C LEU A 322 -25.37 4.17 2.49
N HIS A 323 -24.78 4.02 1.30
CA HIS A 323 -25.40 4.48 0.07
C HIS A 323 -26.59 3.59 -0.33
N LEU A 324 -26.49 2.26 -0.22
CA LEU A 324 -27.58 1.32 -0.50
C LEU A 324 -28.78 1.53 0.44
N LEU A 325 -28.52 1.96 1.68
CA LEU A 325 -29.54 2.35 2.65
C LEU A 325 -30.18 3.72 2.35
N ASN A 326 -29.81 4.39 1.25
CA ASN A 326 -30.31 5.71 0.83
C ASN A 326 -30.22 6.78 1.93
N ILE A 327 -29.26 6.68 2.85
CA ILE A 327 -29.06 7.70 3.91
C ILE A 327 -28.69 9.05 3.27
N PHE A 328 -28.07 9.03 2.09
CA PHE A 328 -27.63 10.20 1.35
C PHE A 328 -28.53 10.47 0.14
N GLN A 329 -29.73 10.98 0.38
CA GLN A 329 -30.58 11.48 -0.70
C GLN A 329 -30.14 12.90 -1.09
N SER A 330 -29.40 13.04 -2.18
CA SER A 330 -29.20 14.34 -2.83
C SER A 330 -30.30 14.60 -3.85
N LYS A 331 -30.71 15.87 -3.96
CA LYS A 331 -31.75 16.31 -4.91
C LYS A 331 -31.28 16.25 -6.38
N ASN A 332 -29.97 16.29 -6.61
CA ASN A 332 -29.34 16.25 -7.93
C ASN A 332 -28.48 14.98 -8.04
N THR A 333 -29.08 13.84 -8.37
CA THR A 333 -28.33 12.62 -8.70
C THR A 333 -28.28 12.44 -10.21
N LEU A 334 -27.08 12.18 -10.75
CA LEU A 334 -26.94 11.73 -12.13
C LEU A 334 -27.49 10.31 -12.23
N LEU A 335 -28.37 10.09 -13.21
CA LEU A 335 -28.94 8.77 -13.50
C LEU A 335 -27.86 7.82 -14.01
N ASN A 336 -27.04 8.26 -14.97
CA ASN A 336 -26.01 7.43 -15.60
C ASN A 336 -24.68 7.54 -14.87
N LYS A 337 -24.51 6.70 -13.85
CA LYS A 337 -23.22 6.53 -13.16
C LYS A 337 -22.44 5.36 -13.76
N CYS A 338 -21.15 5.57 -13.98
CA CYS A 338 -20.25 4.55 -14.51
C CYS A 338 -19.37 3.95 -13.41
N PHE A 339 -19.17 2.64 -13.48
CA PHE A 339 -18.20 1.92 -12.67
C PHE A 339 -17.13 1.34 -13.56
N ILE A 340 -15.88 1.70 -13.31
CA ILE A 340 -14.73 1.25 -14.09
C ILE A 340 -13.81 0.46 -13.18
N ASP A 341 -13.55 -0.79 -13.54
CA ASP A 341 -12.79 -1.73 -12.75
C ASP A 341 -11.50 -2.11 -13.47
N GLN A 342 -10.37 -1.56 -13.03
CA GLN A 342 -9.04 -1.89 -13.52
C GLN A 342 -8.34 -2.83 -12.54
N ASN A 343 -8.44 -4.13 -12.80
CA ASN A 343 -7.88 -5.18 -11.98
C ASN A 343 -7.39 -6.34 -12.85
N SER A 344 -6.47 -7.15 -12.33
CA SER A 344 -6.01 -8.36 -13.02
C SER A 344 -7.09 -9.45 -13.12
N VAL A 345 -8.05 -9.44 -12.18
CA VAL A 345 -9.19 -10.36 -12.11
C VAL A 345 -10.46 -9.54 -11.85
N SER A 346 -11.61 -9.93 -12.42
CA SER A 346 -12.91 -9.27 -12.24
C SER A 346 -13.56 -9.54 -10.87
N VAL A 347 -12.81 -9.33 -9.78
CA VAL A 347 -13.26 -9.57 -8.39
C VAL A 347 -14.50 -8.74 -8.04
N ASN A 348 -14.67 -7.59 -8.69
CA ASN A 348 -15.71 -6.63 -8.36
C ASN A 348 -17.01 -6.87 -9.14
N GLU A 349 -17.03 -7.77 -10.12
CA GLU A 349 -18.20 -8.07 -10.95
C GLU A 349 -19.38 -8.56 -10.10
N GLU A 350 -19.15 -9.54 -9.20
CA GLU A 350 -20.18 -10.04 -8.28
C GLU A 350 -20.75 -8.95 -7.36
N THR A 351 -19.93 -7.98 -6.96
CA THR A 351 -20.38 -6.86 -6.11
C THR A 351 -21.15 -5.82 -6.90
N TYR A 352 -20.79 -5.62 -8.18
CA TYR A 352 -21.53 -4.77 -9.09
C TYR A 352 -22.92 -5.35 -9.36
N GLU A 353 -23.05 -6.66 -9.62
CA GLU A 353 -24.35 -7.31 -9.83
C GLU A 353 -25.33 -7.08 -8.67
N LYS A 354 -24.84 -7.12 -7.43
CA LYS A 354 -25.66 -6.82 -6.22
C LYS A 354 -26.09 -5.36 -6.14
N GLY A 355 -25.32 -4.44 -6.72
CA GLY A 355 -25.57 -2.99 -6.73
C GLY A 355 -26.19 -2.45 -8.02
N GLN A 356 -26.45 -3.32 -8.99
CA GLN A 356 -26.93 -2.97 -10.32
C GLN A 356 -28.25 -2.19 -10.23
N HIS A 357 -28.40 -1.15 -11.06
CA HIS A 357 -29.54 -0.23 -11.12
C HIS A 357 -29.78 0.70 -9.92
N LYS A 358 -29.16 0.46 -8.76
CA LYS A 358 -29.26 1.37 -7.60
C LYS A 358 -28.13 2.40 -7.54
N LEU A 359 -26.91 1.94 -7.86
CA LEU A 359 -25.68 2.73 -7.71
C LEU A 359 -25.02 3.06 -9.05
N PHE A 360 -24.99 2.07 -9.96
CA PHE A 360 -24.29 2.14 -11.23
C PHE A 360 -25.17 1.59 -12.35
N ASN A 361 -25.11 2.25 -13.50
CA ASN A 361 -25.82 1.81 -14.70
C ASN A 361 -24.87 1.04 -15.63
N ASN A 362 -23.64 1.53 -15.78
CA ASN A 362 -22.65 0.96 -16.70
C ASN A 362 -21.46 0.38 -15.92
N TYR A 363 -21.04 -0.83 -16.28
CA TYR A 363 -19.84 -1.49 -15.77
C TYR A 363 -18.84 -1.67 -16.92
N PHE A 364 -17.61 -1.21 -16.71
CA PHE A 364 -16.49 -1.43 -17.62
C PHE A 364 -15.37 -2.13 -16.87
N TYR A 365 -15.07 -3.36 -17.26
CA TYR A 365 -13.87 -4.05 -16.80
C TYR A 365 -12.70 -3.67 -17.71
N LEU A 366 -11.51 -3.45 -17.15
CA LEU A 366 -10.27 -3.20 -17.88
C LEU A 366 -9.19 -4.17 -17.38
N PRO A 367 -8.80 -5.16 -18.19
CA PRO A 367 -7.82 -6.17 -17.75
C PRO A 367 -6.44 -5.54 -17.60
N ALA A 368 -5.97 -5.47 -16.36
CA ALA A 368 -4.60 -5.11 -16.03
C ALA A 368 -3.69 -6.34 -16.10
N SER A 369 -2.42 -6.14 -16.48
CA SER A 369 -1.41 -7.20 -16.37
C SER A 369 -1.09 -7.55 -14.93
N LEU A 370 -0.51 -8.74 -14.77
CA LEU A 370 -0.11 -9.29 -13.49
C LEU A 370 1.20 -8.64 -13.01
N PHE A 371 1.42 -8.65 -11.70
CA PHE A 371 2.58 -8.02 -11.05
C PHE A 371 3.95 -8.46 -11.61
N LEU A 372 4.10 -9.73 -12.03
CA LEU A 372 5.35 -10.29 -12.58
C LEU A 372 5.50 -10.11 -14.11
N GLU A 373 4.48 -9.58 -14.77
CA GLU A 373 4.52 -9.20 -16.19
C GLU A 373 4.94 -7.75 -16.37
N ASP A 374 4.75 -6.97 -15.30
CA ASP A 374 4.99 -5.55 -15.29
C ASP A 374 6.44 -5.23 -14.98
N ASN A 375 6.89 -4.10 -15.50
CA ASN A 375 8.20 -3.54 -15.26
C ASN A 375 8.05 -2.18 -14.59
N GLU A 376 7.54 -2.23 -13.36
CA GLU A 376 7.10 -1.09 -12.56
C GLU A 376 8.01 -0.89 -11.34
N THR A 377 8.06 0.34 -10.86
CA THR A 377 8.89 0.72 -9.71
C THR A 377 8.04 0.96 -8.46
N TYR A 378 8.59 0.56 -7.32
CA TYR A 378 8.00 0.67 -5.99
C TYR A 378 9.03 1.18 -4.98
N ILE A 379 8.57 1.81 -3.90
CA ILE A 379 9.41 2.22 -2.76
C ILE A 379 9.03 1.36 -1.57
N ASN A 380 9.96 0.56 -1.06
CA ASN A 380 9.71 -0.28 0.10
C ASN A 380 9.64 0.53 1.41
N THR A 381 9.27 -0.11 2.51
CA THR A 381 9.20 0.55 3.85
C THR A 381 10.49 1.19 4.32
N GLN A 382 11.63 0.65 3.91
CA GLN A 382 12.94 1.20 4.28
C GLN A 382 13.38 2.35 3.37
N GLY A 383 12.58 2.71 2.35
CA GLY A 383 12.91 3.74 1.37
C GLY A 383 13.81 3.26 0.22
N PHE A 384 14.00 1.95 0.04
CA PHE A 384 14.68 1.38 -1.13
C PHE A 384 13.73 1.32 -2.33
N ILE A 385 14.25 1.69 -3.50
CA ILE A 385 13.53 1.54 -4.76
C ILE A 385 13.75 0.15 -5.33
N LYS A 386 12.62 -0.48 -5.62
CA LYS A 386 12.48 -1.87 -6.04
C LYS A 386 11.77 -1.85 -7.39
N ARG A 387 12.26 -2.64 -8.35
CA ARG A 387 11.72 -2.67 -9.71
C ARG A 387 11.41 -4.10 -10.10
N THR A 388 10.18 -4.35 -10.52
CA THR A 388 9.79 -5.66 -11.04
C THR A 388 10.45 -5.88 -12.40
N THR A 389 10.81 -7.12 -12.70
CA THR A 389 11.27 -7.48 -14.04
C THR A 389 10.14 -8.21 -14.76
N LYS A 390 9.99 -7.92 -16.05
CA LYS A 390 9.02 -8.60 -16.89
C LYS A 390 9.55 -9.99 -17.19
N LEU A 391 9.07 -10.97 -16.44
CA LEU A 391 9.49 -12.37 -16.56
C LEU A 391 8.55 -13.17 -17.45
N ILE A 392 7.27 -12.81 -17.42
CA ILE A 392 6.22 -13.55 -18.08
C ILE A 392 5.42 -12.64 -19.00
N ASN A 393 4.80 -13.25 -19.99
CA ASN A 393 3.99 -12.58 -20.99
C ASN A 393 2.67 -13.38 -21.14
N PHE A 394 1.73 -13.26 -20.20
CA PHE A 394 0.38 -13.81 -20.34
C PHE A 394 -0.57 -12.83 -21.03
N LYS A 395 -1.68 -13.41 -21.52
CA LYS A 395 -2.91 -12.80 -22.07
C LYS A 395 -2.66 -11.65 -23.07
N LYS A 396 -2.99 -11.90 -24.35
CA LYS A 396 -2.78 -10.91 -25.45
C LYS A 396 -3.50 -9.56 -25.23
N ASP A 397 -4.55 -9.53 -24.41
CA ASP A 397 -5.43 -8.37 -24.25
C ASP A 397 -5.18 -7.55 -22.98
N SER A 398 -4.43 -8.06 -21.99
CA SER A 398 -4.10 -7.29 -20.80
C SER A 398 -3.07 -6.21 -21.13
N LYS A 399 -3.17 -5.08 -20.43
CA LYS A 399 -2.22 -3.96 -20.55
C LYS A 399 -1.71 -3.57 -19.17
N THR A 400 -0.48 -3.07 -19.14
CA THR A 400 0.13 -2.56 -17.90
C THR A 400 -0.65 -1.38 -17.35
N ASN A 401 -0.74 -1.28 -16.02
CA ASN A 401 -1.53 -0.26 -15.37
C ASN A 401 -1.16 1.15 -15.86
N TRP A 402 0.15 1.42 -16.00
CA TRP A 402 0.64 2.73 -16.45
C TRP A 402 0.33 3.01 -17.92
N GLN A 403 0.22 1.99 -18.78
CA GLN A 403 -0.17 2.17 -20.19
C GLN A 403 -1.63 2.56 -20.32
N ILE A 404 -2.52 1.93 -19.54
CA ILE A 404 -3.95 2.25 -19.51
C ILE A 404 -4.14 3.70 -19.03
N THR A 405 -3.52 4.07 -17.91
CA THR A 405 -3.62 5.43 -17.36
C THR A 405 -2.97 6.47 -18.30
N ARG A 406 -1.88 6.12 -18.97
CA ARG A 406 -1.26 6.98 -20.00
C ARG A 406 -2.20 7.23 -21.18
N LYS A 407 -2.88 6.21 -21.68
CA LYS A 407 -3.83 6.37 -22.79
C LYS A 407 -5.03 7.22 -22.36
N PHE A 408 -5.52 7.00 -21.15
CA PHE A 408 -6.57 7.83 -20.55
C PHE A 408 -6.13 9.31 -20.44
N TYR A 409 -4.91 9.58 -19.97
CA TYR A 409 -4.32 10.92 -19.92
C TYR A 409 -4.15 11.55 -21.31
N ALA A 410 -3.74 10.76 -22.31
CA ALA A 410 -3.62 11.26 -23.69
C ALA A 410 -4.99 11.66 -24.26
N ASN A 411 -6.04 10.87 -23.98
CA ASN A 411 -7.39 11.18 -24.42
C ASN A 411 -7.95 12.41 -23.68
N SER A 412 -7.65 12.58 -22.38
CA SER A 412 -8.10 13.76 -21.64
C SER A 412 -7.50 15.05 -22.22
N LYS A 413 -6.27 15.03 -22.74
CA LYS A 413 -5.67 16.19 -23.44
C LYS A 413 -6.38 16.56 -24.74
N SER A 414 -7.04 15.62 -25.40
CA SER A 414 -7.79 15.90 -26.63
C SER A 414 -9.14 16.59 -26.36
N ILE A 415 -9.61 16.58 -25.12
CA ILE A 415 -10.89 17.16 -24.72
C ILE A 415 -10.66 18.62 -24.34
N ALA A 416 -11.50 19.51 -24.87
CA ALA A 416 -11.57 20.89 -24.41
C ALA A 416 -12.47 20.94 -23.16
N PHE A 417 -11.85 21.13 -21.99
CA PHE A 417 -12.58 21.43 -20.76
C PHE A 417 -12.91 22.93 -20.73
N PHE A 418 -14.11 23.27 -20.24
CA PHE A 418 -14.64 24.62 -20.10
C PHE A 418 -14.62 25.09 -18.63
N ASN A 419 -14.73 24.17 -17.67
CA ASN A 419 -14.80 24.51 -16.24
C ASN A 419 -13.41 24.78 -15.59
N ASN A 420 -12.45 25.24 -16.41
CA ASN A 420 -10.98 25.27 -16.19
C ASN A 420 -10.48 26.31 -15.19
N THR A 421 -11.19 26.53 -14.09
CA THR A 421 -10.75 27.54 -13.11
C THR A 421 -9.45 27.15 -12.37
N LYS A 422 -9.01 25.88 -12.46
CA LYS A 422 -7.85 25.34 -11.74
C LYS A 422 -6.83 24.58 -12.59
N ASP A 423 -7.01 24.51 -13.91
CA ASP A 423 -6.13 23.70 -14.74
C ASP A 423 -4.80 24.44 -14.95
N ASN A 424 -3.70 23.78 -14.58
CA ASN A 424 -2.38 24.35 -14.72
C ASN A 424 -1.91 24.22 -16.17
N ASN A 425 -2.24 25.21 -17.01
CA ASN A 425 -1.79 25.28 -18.42
C ASN A 425 -0.25 25.22 -18.59
N LEU A 426 0.50 25.48 -17.51
CA LEU A 426 1.96 25.40 -17.48
C LEU A 426 2.50 23.96 -17.38
N ILE A 427 1.68 23.02 -16.89
CA ILE A 427 2.10 21.64 -16.68
C ILE A 427 1.71 20.84 -17.93
N ASN A 428 2.56 20.91 -18.95
CA ASN A 428 2.47 20.01 -20.10
C ASN A 428 3.67 19.06 -20.09
N PHE A 429 3.45 17.83 -19.64
CA PHE A 429 4.43 16.77 -19.77
C PHE A 429 4.07 15.88 -20.96
N ASP A 430 5.00 15.77 -21.92
CA ASP A 430 4.84 14.86 -23.05
C ASP A 430 5.30 13.45 -22.65
N CYS A 431 4.33 12.58 -22.39
CA CYS A 431 4.57 11.18 -22.04
C CYS A 431 4.96 10.31 -23.25
N VAL A 432 5.15 10.85 -24.46
CA VAL A 432 5.45 10.04 -25.67
C VAL A 432 6.70 9.19 -25.49
N ASN A 433 7.79 9.77 -24.99
CA ASN A 433 9.05 9.07 -24.76
C ASN A 433 9.08 8.43 -23.36
N SER A 434 9.10 7.10 -23.29
CA SER A 434 9.18 6.35 -22.04
C SER A 434 10.43 6.67 -21.21
N PHE A 435 11.53 7.05 -21.86
CA PHE A 435 12.77 7.41 -21.16
C PHE A 435 12.61 8.71 -20.36
N ASN A 436 12.04 9.75 -20.98
CA ASN A 436 11.77 11.02 -20.32
C ASN A 436 10.80 10.84 -19.16
N PHE A 437 9.78 10.00 -19.35
CA PHE A 437 8.83 9.67 -18.29
C PHE A 437 9.52 8.99 -17.10
N LYS A 438 10.38 8.00 -17.33
CA LYS A 438 11.17 7.36 -16.26
C LYS A 438 12.09 8.34 -15.54
N ASN A 439 12.68 9.29 -16.27
CA ASN A 439 13.48 10.34 -15.63
C ASN A 439 12.61 11.26 -14.78
N TYR A 440 11.43 11.65 -15.26
CA TYR A 440 10.46 12.43 -14.49
C TYR A 440 10.05 11.70 -13.20
N THR A 441 9.67 10.42 -13.28
CA THR A 441 9.29 9.64 -12.10
C THR A 441 10.45 9.58 -11.11
N ASN A 442 11.67 9.36 -11.60
CA ASN A 442 12.87 9.33 -10.76
C ASN A 442 13.13 10.69 -10.08
N PHE A 443 13.05 11.81 -10.80
CA PHE A 443 13.26 13.14 -10.23
C PHE A 443 12.25 13.51 -9.15
N GLN A 444 11.03 12.94 -9.20
CA GLN A 444 10.03 13.18 -8.17
C GLN A 444 10.42 12.56 -6.82
N PHE A 445 11.18 11.46 -6.81
CA PHE A 445 11.52 10.73 -5.59
C PHE A 445 12.99 10.84 -5.17
N TYR A 446 13.86 11.34 -6.05
CA TYR A 446 15.28 11.50 -5.76
C TYR A 446 15.71 12.95 -5.62
N ALA A 447 16.34 13.25 -4.49
CA ALA A 447 17.17 14.43 -4.37
C ALA A 447 18.50 14.19 -5.13
N VAL A 448 18.60 14.76 -6.33
CA VAL A 448 19.83 14.74 -7.11
C VAL A 448 20.54 16.08 -6.98
N GLN A 449 21.85 16.07 -6.70
CA GLN A 449 22.66 17.30 -6.59
C GLN A 449 22.75 18.05 -7.94
N THR A 450 22.77 17.34 -9.06
CA THR A 450 22.83 17.91 -10.41
C THR A 450 21.85 17.21 -11.35
N LEU A 451 20.98 17.99 -12.01
CA LEU A 451 20.07 17.49 -13.03
C LEU A 451 20.83 17.24 -14.34
N THR A 452 21.46 16.08 -14.47
CA THR A 452 22.06 15.62 -15.74
C THR A 452 21.25 14.45 -16.29
N SER A 453 21.29 14.22 -17.61
CA SER A 453 20.59 13.09 -18.25
C SER A 453 21.06 11.71 -17.77
N PHE A 454 22.24 11.64 -17.13
CA PHE A 454 22.88 10.41 -16.65
C PHE A 454 22.80 10.23 -15.13
N SER A 455 22.27 11.19 -14.36
CA SER A 455 22.22 11.11 -12.89
C SER A 455 21.20 10.08 -12.37
N SER A 456 20.45 9.44 -13.26
CA SER A 456 19.25 8.64 -12.97
C SER A 456 19.49 7.20 -12.51
N TYR A 457 20.72 6.74 -12.27
CA TYR A 457 20.99 5.31 -12.09
C TYR A 457 21.43 4.82 -10.71
N LEU A 458 21.67 5.67 -9.70
CA LEU A 458 22.51 5.23 -8.56
C LEU A 458 22.01 5.46 -7.13
N THR A 459 20.87 6.08 -6.89
CA THR A 459 20.35 6.15 -5.52
C THR A 459 19.39 5.00 -5.27
N LYS A 460 19.92 3.88 -4.75
CA LYS A 460 19.08 2.73 -4.36
C LYS A 460 18.10 3.05 -3.23
N LYS A 461 18.33 4.12 -2.45
CA LYS A 461 17.64 4.40 -1.20
C LYS A 461 17.43 5.90 -0.98
N ASN A 462 16.23 6.26 -0.52
CA ASN A 462 15.93 7.60 -0.01
C ASN A 462 16.51 7.76 1.41
N LYS A 463 17.07 8.93 1.71
CA LYS A 463 17.54 9.24 3.06
C LYS A 463 16.47 10.08 3.76
N PRO A 464 15.75 9.53 4.75
CA PRO A 464 14.68 10.25 5.40
C PRO A 464 15.24 11.45 6.17
N PHE A 465 14.62 12.61 5.98
CA PHE A 465 15.00 13.80 6.72
C PHE A 465 14.48 13.71 8.17
N VAL A 466 15.33 14.09 9.13
CA VAL A 466 14.98 14.06 10.56
C VAL A 466 14.70 15.47 11.02
N LYS A 467 13.49 15.72 11.52
CA LYS A 467 13.15 17.00 12.12
C LYS A 467 13.83 17.14 13.48
N SER A 468 14.58 18.21 13.71
CA SER A 468 14.90 18.65 15.07
C SER A 468 13.62 19.15 15.73
N SER A 469 13.33 18.70 16.96
CA SER A 469 12.08 19.04 17.67
C SER A 469 11.85 20.56 17.69
N SER A 470 10.95 21.05 16.85
CA SER A 470 10.58 22.46 16.84
C SER A 470 9.66 22.76 18.03
N PRO A 471 9.85 23.85 18.78
CA PRO A 471 9.02 24.23 19.94
C PRO A 471 7.69 24.85 19.49
N LEU A 472 7.06 24.28 18.47
CA LEU A 472 5.75 24.73 17.97
C LEU A 472 4.65 24.20 18.90
N LEU A 473 3.67 25.07 19.20
CA LEU A 473 2.53 24.79 20.08
C LEU A 473 1.90 23.42 19.76
N SER A 474 1.84 22.56 20.77
CA SER A 474 1.18 21.26 20.69
C SER A 474 -0.32 21.44 20.49
N THR A 475 -0.90 20.69 19.56
CA THR A 475 -2.36 20.60 19.43
C THR A 475 -2.95 19.86 20.63
N LYS A 476 -4.12 20.27 21.11
CA LYS A 476 -4.83 19.49 22.15
C LYS A 476 -5.51 18.31 21.48
N THR A 477 -5.07 17.09 21.78
CA THR A 477 -5.67 15.85 21.27
C THR A 477 -6.41 15.13 22.40
N LYS A 478 -7.62 14.64 22.13
CA LYS A 478 -8.39 13.84 23.09
C LYS A 478 -7.94 12.38 22.97
N VAL A 479 -7.55 11.77 24.09
CA VAL A 479 -7.21 10.35 24.15
C VAL A 479 -8.48 9.52 24.24
N LEU A 480 -8.64 8.54 23.35
CA LEU A 480 -9.73 7.58 23.42
C LEU A 480 -9.28 6.35 24.21
N ASN A 481 -10.15 5.84 25.08
CA ASN A 481 -9.90 4.63 25.87
C ASN A 481 -10.08 3.32 25.08
N THR A 482 -10.22 3.40 23.75
CA THR A 482 -10.40 2.22 22.90
C THR A 482 -9.08 1.48 22.72
N LYS A 483 -9.14 0.15 22.82
CA LYS A 483 -7.99 -0.73 22.64
C LYS A 483 -7.39 -0.57 21.24
N LEU A 484 -6.08 -0.76 21.15
CA LEU A 484 -5.38 -0.92 19.88
C LEU A 484 -5.78 -2.27 19.27
N LYS A 485 -6.29 -2.22 18.05
CA LYS A 485 -6.70 -3.40 17.28
C LYS A 485 -5.59 -3.76 16.30
N GLY A 486 -5.20 -5.02 16.28
CA GLY A 486 -4.45 -5.58 15.15
C GLY A 486 -5.29 -5.53 13.88
N TRP A 487 -4.66 -5.27 12.75
CA TRP A 487 -5.36 -5.13 11.46
C TRP A 487 -5.36 -6.42 10.64
N LEU A 488 -4.34 -7.26 10.83
CA LEU A 488 -4.28 -8.62 10.31
C LEU A 488 -4.92 -9.56 11.32
N ASP A 489 -6.11 -10.05 10.98
CA ASP A 489 -6.72 -11.16 11.71
C ASP A 489 -6.19 -12.51 11.19
N ASP A 490 -5.91 -12.59 9.88
CA ASP A 490 -5.38 -13.78 9.22
C ASP A 490 -4.23 -13.42 8.28
N PHE A 491 -3.04 -13.95 8.55
CA PHE A 491 -1.85 -13.68 7.74
C PHE A 491 -1.96 -14.26 6.32
N PHE A 492 -2.54 -15.45 6.18
CA PHE A 492 -2.58 -16.18 4.91
C PHE A 492 -3.67 -15.68 3.98
N ASN A 493 -4.77 -15.18 4.54
CA ASN A 493 -5.88 -14.62 3.75
C ASN A 493 -5.87 -13.08 3.67
N SER A 494 -4.98 -12.42 4.42
CA SER A 494 -4.78 -10.95 4.47
C SER A 494 -6.04 -10.10 4.62
N ASN A 495 -7.13 -10.66 5.17
CA ASN A 495 -8.47 -10.06 5.16
C ASN A 495 -8.92 -9.59 3.75
N GLY A 496 -8.43 -10.22 2.69
CA GLY A 496 -8.73 -9.93 1.29
C GLY A 496 -8.01 -8.72 0.69
N LYS A 497 -7.10 -8.07 1.44
CA LYS A 497 -6.38 -6.88 0.94
C LYS A 497 -5.37 -7.21 -0.15
N ASP A 498 -4.78 -8.40 -0.10
CA ASP A 498 -3.83 -8.85 -1.11
C ASP A 498 -4.50 -9.91 -2.00
N SER A 499 -4.79 -9.54 -3.24
CA SER A 499 -5.37 -10.42 -4.26
C SER A 499 -4.55 -11.70 -4.45
N PHE A 500 -3.22 -11.60 -4.40
CA PHE A 500 -2.30 -12.74 -4.50
C PHE A 500 -2.57 -13.85 -3.49
N SER A 501 -2.90 -13.46 -2.26
CA SER A 501 -3.11 -14.41 -1.16
C SER A 501 -4.54 -14.93 -1.10
N TYR A 502 -5.51 -14.05 -1.41
CA TYR A 502 -6.93 -14.37 -1.37
C TYR A 502 -7.32 -15.35 -2.47
N ASN A 503 -6.73 -15.22 -3.67
CA ASN A 503 -7.03 -16.08 -4.81
C ASN A 503 -6.27 -17.43 -4.78
N SER A 504 -5.26 -17.58 -3.93
CA SER A 504 -4.48 -18.82 -3.85
C SER A 504 -5.23 -19.91 -3.08
N TYR A 505 -5.39 -21.08 -3.69
CA TYR A 505 -6.05 -22.22 -3.05
C TYR A 505 -5.21 -22.77 -1.88
N THR A 506 -3.88 -22.88 -2.04
CA THR A 506 -3.01 -23.37 -0.96
C THR A 506 -2.98 -22.44 0.24
N LEU A 507 -2.87 -21.11 0.04
CA LEU A 507 -2.84 -20.14 1.13
C LEU A 507 -4.18 -20.10 1.88
N VAL A 508 -5.31 -20.23 1.16
CA VAL A 508 -6.63 -20.38 1.78
C VAL A 508 -6.71 -21.65 2.64
N ASN A 509 -6.11 -22.76 2.22
CA ASN A 509 -6.04 -23.97 3.04
C ASN A 509 -5.10 -23.82 4.24
N CYS A 510 -3.97 -23.12 4.10
CA CYS A 510 -3.10 -22.77 5.23
C CYS A 510 -3.84 -21.92 6.27
N SER A 511 -4.65 -20.96 5.84
CA SER A 511 -5.54 -20.18 6.70
C SER A 511 -6.50 -21.09 7.49
N LYS A 512 -7.15 -22.05 6.83
CA LYS A 512 -8.04 -23.03 7.51
C LYS A 512 -7.29 -23.80 8.60
N ILE A 513 -6.08 -24.29 8.30
CA ILE A 513 -5.24 -25.04 9.26
C ILE A 513 -4.89 -24.15 10.47
N VAL A 514 -4.44 -22.92 10.23
CA VAL A 514 -4.10 -21.98 11.32
C VAL A 514 -5.32 -21.69 12.19
N ARG A 515 -6.49 -21.46 11.58
CA ARG A 515 -7.74 -21.25 12.33
C ARG A 515 -8.07 -22.45 13.18
N THR A 516 -8.04 -23.67 12.62
CA THR A 516 -8.29 -24.90 13.40
C THR A 516 -7.32 -25.10 14.57
N SER A 517 -6.07 -24.63 14.43
CA SER A 517 -5.07 -24.71 15.50
C SER A 517 -5.21 -23.63 16.58
N THR A 518 -5.76 -22.47 16.25
CA THR A 518 -5.88 -21.31 17.15
C THR A 518 -7.23 -21.26 17.86
N THR A 519 -8.28 -21.79 17.25
CA THR A 519 -9.59 -21.92 17.89
C THR A 519 -9.58 -23.14 18.80
N ASN A 520 -9.48 -22.91 20.11
CA ASN A 520 -9.74 -23.95 21.12
C ASN A 520 -11.22 -24.40 21.16
N PHE A 521 -12.07 -23.82 20.31
CA PHE A 521 -13.48 -24.21 20.16
C PHE A 521 -13.60 -25.20 19.01
N PHE A 522 -13.41 -26.48 19.34
CA PHE A 522 -14.20 -27.57 18.77
C PHE A 522 -15.32 -27.93 19.74
#